data_AF-A0A9W9HHX5-F1
#
_entry.id   AF-A0A9W9HHX5-F1
#
_cell.length_a   1.000
_cell.length_b   1.000
_cell.length_c   1.000
_cell.angle_alpha   90.00
_cell.angle_beta   90.00
_cell.angle_gamma   90.00
#
_symmetry.space_group_name_H-M   'P 1'
#
loop_
_entity.id
_entity.type
_entity.pdbx_description
1 polymer ?
#
loop_
_entity_poly.entity_id
_entity_poly.type
_entity_poly.pdbx_seq_one_letter_code
_entity_poly.pdbx_strand_id
1 'polypeptide(L)'
;MATHRADASSFLDNRGYSGPLVRGVNPVTLFEKAVRDRITDSYYWKEQCFGLNAATLCDRAVELSSIGGTYGVSEKPTPFLCLAFKLLQLGPNRDVILEYLNFSDPGSSEENEEFGENGVVKTAGDFKYLRALAAFYVRLTFDAVDVYKTLEPLLLDYRKIKRRVRDTFTLTYMDQFIDDLLTKDRVCGTSLWKLPSRTQLEDLDMLDERVSPLADELEELDQDSDKEQGEVDLEGSARSRSRSRSQSRSRSPRRDEDDD
;
A
#
# COMPACT_ATOMS: atom_id res chain seq x y z
N MET A 1 -32.42 -27.45 3.40
CA MET A 1 -31.08 -27.69 2.83
C MET A 1 -30.93 -26.79 1.62
N ALA A 2 -30.18 -25.68 1.75
CA ALA A 2 -30.00 -24.71 0.67
C ALA A 2 -29.15 -25.32 -0.45
N THR A 3 -29.60 -25.18 -1.69
CA THR A 3 -29.01 -25.75 -2.90
C THR A 3 -27.78 -24.97 -3.36
N HIS A 4 -26.67 -25.10 -2.64
CA HIS A 4 -25.43 -24.35 -2.86
C HIS A 4 -24.86 -24.44 -4.29
N ARG A 5 -25.15 -25.52 -5.04
CA ARG A 5 -24.68 -25.70 -6.42
C ARG A 5 -25.52 -24.93 -7.46
N ALA A 6 -26.81 -24.74 -7.21
CA ALA A 6 -27.69 -23.98 -8.10
C ALA A 6 -27.43 -22.48 -7.99
N ASP A 7 -27.15 -22.00 -6.78
CA ASP A 7 -26.85 -20.59 -6.51
C ASP A 7 -25.54 -20.18 -7.19
N ALA A 8 -24.50 -21.01 -7.13
CA ALA A 8 -23.20 -20.71 -7.71
C ALA A 8 -23.26 -20.39 -9.22
N SER A 9 -24.06 -21.12 -10.00
CA SER A 9 -24.25 -20.82 -11.43
C SER A 9 -25.12 -19.58 -11.68
N SER A 10 -26.12 -19.35 -10.82
CA SER A 10 -27.00 -18.18 -10.93
C SER A 10 -26.25 -16.87 -10.68
N PHE A 11 -25.29 -16.87 -9.75
CA PHE A 11 -24.47 -15.69 -9.45
C PHE A 11 -23.49 -15.33 -10.58
N LEU A 12 -23.11 -16.30 -11.40
CA LEU A 12 -22.17 -16.13 -12.52
C LEU A 12 -22.86 -15.63 -13.80
N ASP A 13 -24.19 -15.76 -13.88
CA ASP A 13 -24.98 -15.29 -15.01
C ASP A 13 -25.54 -13.88 -14.74
N ASN A 14 -25.21 -12.93 -15.60
CA ASN A 14 -25.68 -11.55 -15.52
C ASN A 14 -27.21 -11.43 -15.69
N ARG A 15 -27.86 -12.44 -16.26
CA ARG A 15 -29.29 -12.38 -16.60
C ARG A 15 -30.22 -12.56 -15.39
N GLY A 16 -29.70 -12.98 -14.23
CA GLY A 16 -30.50 -13.26 -13.03
C GLY A 16 -29.92 -12.69 -11.73
N TYR A 17 -28.91 -11.81 -11.80
CA TYR A 17 -28.32 -11.24 -10.60
C TYR A 17 -29.23 -10.16 -9.99
N SER A 18 -29.65 -10.37 -8.74
CA SER A 18 -30.48 -9.45 -7.97
C SER A 18 -29.78 -8.86 -6.73
N GLY A 19 -28.46 -9.04 -6.62
CA GLY A 19 -27.68 -8.55 -5.49
C GLY A 19 -27.21 -7.10 -5.63
N PRO A 20 -26.47 -6.58 -4.63
CA PRO A 20 -25.90 -5.24 -4.67
C PRO A 20 -24.93 -5.06 -5.84
N LEU A 21 -25.07 -3.94 -6.56
CA LEU A 21 -24.17 -3.61 -7.67
C LEU A 21 -22.98 -2.80 -7.16
N VAL A 22 -21.81 -3.06 -7.74
CA VAL A 22 -20.63 -2.22 -7.56
C VAL A 22 -20.46 -1.42 -8.85
N ARG A 23 -20.56 -0.09 -8.78
CA ARG A 23 -20.49 0.80 -9.95
C ARG A 23 -21.45 0.40 -11.08
N GLY A 24 -22.66 -0.02 -10.71
CA GLY A 24 -23.71 -0.42 -11.67
C GLY A 24 -23.51 -1.77 -12.34
N VAL A 25 -22.51 -2.57 -11.94
CA VAL A 25 -22.28 -3.92 -12.47
C VAL A 25 -22.30 -4.97 -11.37
N ASN A 26 -22.58 -6.23 -11.75
CA ASN A 26 -22.48 -7.37 -10.84
C ASN A 26 -21.02 -7.49 -10.34
N PRO A 27 -20.75 -7.52 -9.02
CA PRO A 27 -19.40 -7.56 -8.47
C PRO A 27 -18.52 -8.68 -9.02
N VAL A 28 -19.09 -9.86 -9.33
CA VAL A 28 -18.30 -10.97 -9.89
C VAL A 28 -17.73 -10.63 -11.27
N THR A 29 -18.35 -9.70 -12.00
CA THR A 29 -17.91 -9.30 -13.34
C THR A 29 -16.71 -8.37 -13.36
N LEU A 30 -16.28 -7.88 -12.19
CA LEU A 30 -15.02 -7.16 -12.04
C LEU A 30 -13.82 -8.05 -12.42
N PHE A 31 -13.98 -9.36 -12.35
CA PHE A 31 -13.02 -10.32 -12.88
C PHE A 31 -13.34 -10.65 -14.33
N GLU A 32 -12.32 -10.67 -15.18
CA GLU A 32 -12.43 -11.05 -16.60
C GLU A 32 -13.05 -12.45 -16.74
N LYS A 33 -13.92 -12.67 -17.73
CA LYS A 33 -14.63 -13.96 -17.90
C LYS A 33 -13.69 -15.16 -17.90
N ALA A 34 -12.57 -15.07 -18.62
CA ALA A 34 -11.57 -16.14 -18.67
C ALA A 34 -11.02 -16.48 -17.28
N VAL A 35 -10.76 -15.46 -16.44
CA VAL A 35 -10.28 -15.66 -15.08
C VAL A 35 -11.36 -16.32 -14.21
N ARG A 36 -12.63 -15.90 -14.33
CA ARG A 36 -13.74 -16.52 -13.61
C ARG A 36 -13.89 -17.99 -13.94
N ASP A 37 -13.87 -18.33 -15.22
CA ASP A 37 -13.97 -19.72 -15.70
C ASP A 37 -12.83 -20.57 -15.09
N ARG A 38 -11.59 -20.06 -15.10
CA ARG A 38 -10.43 -20.72 -14.46
C ARG A 38 -10.60 -20.90 -12.95
N ILE A 39 -11.13 -19.89 -12.25
CA ILE A 39 -11.41 -19.95 -10.81
C ILE A 39 -12.44 -21.04 -10.53
N THR A 40 -13.60 -20.98 -11.18
CA THR A 40 -14.71 -21.91 -10.91
C THR A 40 -14.38 -23.35 -11.28
N ASP A 41 -13.49 -23.56 -12.25
CA ASP A 41 -13.02 -24.88 -12.63
C ASP A 41 -11.90 -25.43 -11.76
N SER A 42 -11.21 -24.58 -11.00
CA SER A 42 -10.09 -24.97 -10.17
C SER A 42 -10.48 -25.92 -9.04
N TYR A 43 -9.54 -26.78 -8.66
CA TYR A 43 -9.72 -27.68 -7.52
C TYR A 43 -9.94 -26.91 -6.21
N TYR A 44 -9.14 -25.85 -5.98
CA TYR A 44 -9.25 -25.05 -4.77
C TYR A 44 -10.64 -24.42 -4.62
N TRP A 45 -11.24 -23.93 -5.72
CA TRP A 45 -12.60 -23.40 -5.66
C TRP A 45 -13.64 -24.46 -5.28
N LYS A 46 -13.57 -25.63 -5.92
CA LYS A 46 -14.54 -26.71 -5.74
C LYS A 46 -14.49 -27.32 -4.34
N GLU A 47 -13.30 -27.39 -3.74
CA GLU A 47 -13.09 -28.04 -2.43
C GLU A 47 -13.08 -27.04 -1.28
N GLN A 48 -12.40 -25.89 -1.44
CA GLN A 48 -12.11 -24.98 -0.34
C GLN A 48 -13.01 -23.74 -0.34
N CYS A 49 -13.55 -23.34 -1.49
CA CYS A 49 -14.47 -22.19 -1.58
C CYS A 49 -15.96 -22.59 -1.54
N PHE A 50 -16.24 -23.90 -1.47
CA PHE A 50 -17.59 -24.43 -1.32
C PHE A 50 -18.10 -24.19 0.10
N GLY A 51 -19.32 -23.65 0.24
CA GLY A 51 -19.93 -23.40 1.55
C GLY A 51 -19.34 -22.24 2.33
N LEU A 52 -18.29 -21.56 1.84
CA LEU A 52 -17.70 -20.44 2.59
C LEU A 52 -18.70 -19.29 2.73
N ASN A 53 -18.80 -18.79 3.96
CA ASN A 53 -19.37 -17.51 4.33
C ASN A 53 -18.26 -16.54 4.76
N ALA A 54 -18.62 -15.30 5.09
CA ALA A 54 -17.65 -14.29 5.53
C ALA A 54 -16.81 -14.78 6.72
N ALA A 55 -17.41 -15.29 7.80
CA ALA A 55 -16.66 -15.76 8.96
C ALA A 55 -15.66 -16.89 8.60
N THR A 56 -16.10 -17.93 7.90
CA THR A 56 -15.22 -19.07 7.53
C THR A 56 -14.18 -18.75 6.46
N LEU A 57 -14.31 -17.61 5.78
CA LEU A 57 -13.36 -17.21 4.75
C LEU A 57 -12.03 -16.77 5.37
N CYS A 58 -12.04 -16.16 6.56
CA CYS A 58 -10.81 -15.74 7.21
C CYS A 58 -9.92 -16.96 7.55
N ASP A 59 -10.51 -18.09 7.98
CA ASP A 59 -9.79 -19.34 8.23
C ASP A 59 -8.98 -19.80 7.01
N ARG A 60 -9.59 -19.73 5.83
CA ARG A 60 -8.92 -20.06 4.55
C ARG A 60 -7.90 -19.00 4.14
N ALA A 61 -8.13 -17.73 4.47
CA ALA A 61 -7.21 -16.65 4.17
C ALA A 61 -5.93 -16.70 5.02
N VAL A 62 -6.01 -17.22 6.26
CA VAL A 62 -4.84 -17.44 7.13
C VAL A 62 -3.88 -18.48 6.53
N GLU A 63 -4.41 -19.50 5.86
CA GLU A 63 -3.63 -20.56 5.21
C GLU A 63 -2.93 -20.11 3.91
N LEU A 64 -3.16 -18.88 3.45
CA LEU A 64 -2.52 -18.36 2.25
C LEU A 64 -1.00 -18.24 2.44
N SER A 65 -0.26 -18.61 1.40
CA SER A 65 1.21 -18.57 1.39
C SER A 65 1.80 -17.53 0.44
N SER A 66 0.96 -16.94 -0.42
CA SER A 66 1.34 -15.93 -1.40
C SER A 66 0.15 -15.19 -1.98
N ILE A 67 0.34 -13.94 -2.39
CA ILE A 67 -0.57 -13.20 -3.27
C ILE A 67 -0.30 -13.54 -4.74
N GLY A 68 -1.27 -13.38 -5.63
CA GLY A 68 -1.04 -13.53 -7.07
C GLY A 68 -2.31 -13.72 -7.90
N GLY A 69 -2.13 -13.75 -9.21
CA GLY A 69 -3.21 -13.98 -10.18
C GLY A 69 -3.30 -15.44 -10.61
N THR A 70 -3.24 -15.67 -11.92
CA THR A 70 -3.06 -17.00 -12.51
C THR A 70 -1.58 -17.29 -12.76
N TYR A 71 -1.20 -18.57 -12.79
CA TYR A 71 0.19 -18.99 -12.95
C TYR A 71 0.33 -20.29 -13.77
N GLY A 72 1.53 -20.50 -14.30
CA GLY A 72 1.91 -21.63 -15.15
C GLY A 72 1.26 -21.61 -16.53
N VAL A 73 1.61 -22.60 -17.35
CA VAL A 73 1.10 -22.77 -18.72
C VAL A 73 -0.41 -23.04 -18.76
N SER A 74 -0.93 -23.67 -17.70
CA SER A 74 -2.38 -23.95 -17.56
C SER A 74 -3.18 -22.81 -16.94
N GLU A 75 -2.54 -21.66 -16.67
CA GLU A 75 -3.17 -20.47 -16.07
C GLU A 75 -3.99 -20.79 -14.82
N LYS A 76 -3.42 -21.62 -13.94
CA LYS A 76 -4.08 -22.01 -12.70
C LYS A 76 -4.25 -20.78 -11.80
N PRO A 77 -5.45 -20.51 -11.26
CA PRO A 77 -5.64 -19.40 -10.33
C PRO A 77 -4.98 -19.73 -8.99
N THR A 78 -4.41 -18.72 -8.34
CA THR A 78 -3.92 -18.88 -6.96
C THR A 78 -5.09 -19.00 -5.97
N PRO A 79 -4.87 -19.62 -4.80
CA PRO A 79 -5.83 -19.57 -3.69
C PRO A 79 -6.26 -18.14 -3.31
N PHE A 80 -5.32 -17.19 -3.31
CA PHE A 80 -5.59 -15.77 -3.08
C PHE A 80 -6.64 -15.23 -4.06
N LEU A 81 -6.46 -15.49 -5.36
CA LEU A 81 -7.38 -15.06 -6.39
C LEU A 81 -8.76 -15.71 -6.25
N CYS A 82 -8.81 -16.98 -5.85
CA CYS A 82 -10.06 -17.70 -5.62
C CYS A 82 -10.84 -17.11 -4.44
N LEU A 83 -10.16 -16.81 -3.33
CA LEU A 83 -10.79 -16.18 -2.16
C LEU A 83 -11.23 -14.75 -2.45
N ALA A 84 -10.48 -13.99 -3.25
CA ALA A 84 -10.87 -12.64 -3.67
C ALA A 84 -12.17 -12.68 -4.49
N PHE A 85 -12.27 -13.63 -5.42
CA PHE A 85 -13.49 -13.86 -6.18
C PHE A 85 -14.65 -14.33 -5.28
N LYS A 86 -14.37 -15.16 -4.25
CA LYS A 86 -15.38 -15.58 -3.28
C LYS A 86 -15.89 -14.39 -2.46
N LEU A 87 -15.03 -13.46 -2.05
CA LEU A 87 -15.44 -12.23 -1.37
C LEU A 87 -16.39 -11.39 -2.24
N LEU A 88 -16.10 -11.25 -3.53
CA LEU A 88 -17.01 -10.58 -4.48
C LEU A 88 -18.36 -11.28 -4.60
N GLN A 89 -18.38 -12.61 -4.58
CA GLN A 89 -19.63 -13.38 -4.57
C GLN A 89 -20.42 -13.19 -3.28
N LEU A 90 -19.73 -13.13 -2.12
CA LEU A 90 -20.35 -12.99 -0.82
C LEU A 90 -20.87 -11.57 -0.55
N GLY A 91 -20.21 -10.55 -1.11
CA GLY A 91 -20.56 -9.15 -0.90
C GLY A 91 -20.67 -8.76 0.58
N PRO A 92 -19.66 -9.07 1.43
CA PRO A 92 -19.73 -8.74 2.85
C PRO A 92 -19.84 -7.24 3.08
N ASN A 93 -20.45 -6.87 4.20
CA ASN A 93 -20.59 -5.48 4.62
C ASN A 93 -19.22 -4.83 4.82
N ARG A 94 -19.17 -3.50 4.68
CA ARG A 94 -17.97 -2.68 4.86
C ARG A 94 -17.26 -2.99 6.19
N ASP A 95 -18.00 -3.09 7.29
CA ASP A 95 -17.44 -3.32 8.63
C ASP A 95 -16.68 -4.65 8.73
N VAL A 96 -17.17 -5.68 8.04
CA VAL A 96 -16.51 -7.00 8.00
C VAL A 96 -15.17 -6.91 7.25
N ILE A 97 -15.10 -6.11 6.19
CA ILE A 97 -13.86 -5.91 5.43
C ILE A 97 -12.87 -5.07 6.22
N LEU A 98 -13.34 -4.04 6.93
CA LEU A 98 -12.49 -3.26 7.84
C LEU A 98 -11.95 -4.13 8.97
N GLU A 99 -12.77 -5.04 9.50
CA GLU A 99 -12.32 -6.04 10.47
C GLU A 99 -11.23 -6.95 9.89
N TYR A 100 -11.37 -7.44 8.66
CA TYR A 100 -10.30 -8.24 8.03
C TYR A 100 -8.98 -7.48 7.83
N LEU A 101 -9.01 -6.16 7.62
CA LEU A 101 -7.80 -5.35 7.55
C LEU A 101 -7.10 -5.24 8.92
N ASN A 102 -7.89 -5.24 10.00
CA ASN A 102 -7.45 -4.96 11.36
C ASN A 102 -7.40 -6.20 12.26
N PHE A 103 -7.67 -7.38 11.70
CA PHE A 103 -7.81 -8.60 12.47
C PHE A 103 -6.53 -8.91 13.24
N SER A 104 -6.66 -9.04 14.55
CA SER A 104 -5.62 -9.42 15.49
C SER A 104 -6.08 -10.68 16.23
N ASP A 105 -5.15 -11.60 16.51
CA ASP A 105 -5.42 -12.77 17.34
C ASP A 105 -5.69 -12.30 18.78
N PRO A 106 -6.87 -12.57 19.37
CA PRO A 106 -7.15 -12.19 20.75
C PRO A 106 -6.22 -12.86 21.78
N GLY A 107 -5.41 -13.85 21.37
CA GLY A 107 -4.38 -14.48 22.20
C GLY A 107 -2.96 -13.91 22.03
N SER A 108 -2.72 -12.97 21.11
CA SER A 108 -1.40 -12.35 20.95
C SER A 108 -1.21 -11.28 22.03
N SER A 109 -0.18 -11.46 22.86
CA SER A 109 0.11 -10.66 24.05
C SER A 109 0.64 -9.24 23.79
N GLU A 110 0.43 -8.72 22.58
CA GLU A 110 0.83 -7.38 22.20
C GLU A 110 -0.42 -6.52 21.99
N GLU A 111 -0.83 -5.83 23.05
CA GLU A 111 -1.82 -4.74 23.02
C GLU A 111 -1.24 -3.50 22.31
N ASN A 112 -0.69 -3.66 21.11
CA ASN A 112 -0.33 -2.52 20.26
C ASN A 112 -1.58 -2.08 19.48
N GLU A 113 -2.55 -1.54 20.21
CA GLU A 113 -3.74 -0.88 19.65
C GLU A 113 -3.42 0.54 19.17
N GLU A 114 -2.36 0.68 18.37
CA GLU A 114 -2.12 1.92 17.64
C GLU A 114 -3.02 1.93 16.39
N PHE A 115 -4.16 2.60 16.53
CA PHE A 115 -4.96 3.02 15.39
C PHE A 115 -4.17 4.12 14.64
N GLY A 116 -4.08 4.04 13.31
CA GLY A 116 -3.55 5.15 12.51
C GLY A 116 -4.40 6.41 12.71
N GLU A 117 -3.87 7.59 12.40
CA GLU A 117 -4.50 8.91 12.68
C GLU A 117 -5.99 9.02 12.29
N ASN A 118 -6.41 8.31 11.24
CA ASN A 118 -7.81 8.31 10.77
C ASN A 118 -8.75 7.37 11.56
N GLY A 119 -8.26 6.56 12.50
CA GLY A 119 -9.05 5.63 13.32
C GLY A 119 -9.64 4.41 12.59
N VAL A 120 -9.44 4.30 11.27
CA VAL A 120 -10.06 3.25 10.43
C VAL A 120 -9.23 1.97 10.34
N VAL A 121 -7.90 2.08 10.44
CA VAL A 121 -6.98 0.96 10.19
C VAL A 121 -5.88 0.94 11.24
N LYS A 122 -5.61 -0.24 11.82
CA LYS A 122 -4.49 -0.49 12.76
C LYS A 122 -3.17 -0.56 12.01
N THR A 123 -2.09 -0.07 12.61
CA THR A 123 -0.73 -0.10 12.04
C THR A 123 -0.34 -1.50 11.55
N ALA A 124 -0.59 -2.53 12.36
CA ALA A 124 -0.41 -3.93 12.00
C ALA A 124 -1.59 -4.80 12.43
N GLY A 125 -1.93 -5.80 11.62
CA GLY A 125 -2.89 -6.86 11.94
C GLY A 125 -2.22 -8.19 11.67
N ASP A 126 -2.49 -9.23 12.45
CA ASP A 126 -1.61 -10.40 12.58
C ASP A 126 -1.46 -11.20 11.27
N PHE A 127 -2.53 -11.24 10.47
CA PHE A 127 -2.57 -12.03 9.24
C PHE A 127 -2.35 -11.18 7.99
N LYS A 128 -1.09 -11.05 7.58
CA LYS A 128 -0.70 -10.27 6.39
C LYS A 128 -1.41 -10.65 5.09
N TYR A 129 -1.75 -11.92 4.86
CA TYR A 129 -2.45 -12.32 3.63
C TYR A 129 -3.96 -12.06 3.68
N LEU A 130 -4.58 -12.12 4.87
CA LEU A 130 -5.96 -11.68 5.06
C LEU A 130 -6.06 -10.17 4.83
N ARG A 131 -5.12 -9.40 5.39
CA ARG A 131 -5.02 -7.96 5.16
C ARG A 131 -4.83 -7.63 3.67
N ALA A 132 -3.92 -8.32 2.98
CA ALA A 132 -3.73 -8.13 1.53
C ALA A 132 -4.99 -8.47 0.73
N LEU A 133 -5.72 -9.51 1.14
CA LEU A 133 -6.96 -9.94 0.49
C LEU A 133 -8.07 -8.90 0.67
N ALA A 134 -8.22 -8.37 1.88
CA ALA A 134 -9.18 -7.32 2.19
C ALA A 134 -8.82 -6.01 1.47
N ALA A 135 -7.54 -5.62 1.43
CA ALA A 135 -7.08 -4.45 0.69
C ALA A 135 -7.37 -4.55 -0.81
N PHE A 136 -7.18 -5.75 -1.39
CA PHE A 136 -7.53 -6.01 -2.78
C PHE A 136 -9.04 -5.90 -3.02
N TYR A 137 -9.87 -6.40 -2.11
CA TYR A 137 -11.33 -6.26 -2.18
C TYR A 137 -11.78 -4.80 -2.08
N VAL A 138 -11.21 -4.02 -1.16
CA VAL A 138 -11.44 -2.58 -1.02
C VAL A 138 -11.16 -1.87 -2.34
N ARG A 139 -9.98 -2.11 -2.95
CA ARG A 139 -9.61 -1.49 -4.23
C ARG A 139 -10.60 -1.76 -5.36
N LEU A 140 -11.22 -2.94 -5.36
CA LEU A 140 -12.18 -3.36 -6.36
C LEU A 140 -13.57 -2.80 -6.11
N THR A 141 -13.99 -2.59 -4.86
CA THR A 141 -15.41 -2.37 -4.52
C THR A 141 -15.74 -1.01 -3.93
N PHE A 142 -14.82 -0.39 -3.18
CA PHE A 142 -15.09 0.86 -2.45
C PHE A 142 -14.98 2.08 -3.36
N ASP A 143 -15.65 3.19 -3.01
CA ASP A 143 -15.56 4.45 -3.74
C ASP A 143 -14.17 5.06 -3.68
N ALA A 144 -13.84 5.96 -4.63
CA ALA A 144 -12.49 6.50 -4.80
C ALA A 144 -11.89 7.04 -3.48
N VAL A 145 -12.65 7.89 -2.78
CA VAL A 145 -12.25 8.50 -1.51
C VAL A 145 -11.99 7.45 -0.44
N ASP A 146 -12.89 6.47 -0.33
CA ASP A 146 -12.79 5.41 0.66
C ASP A 146 -11.59 4.49 0.40
N VAL A 147 -11.25 4.25 -0.87
CA VAL A 147 -10.05 3.50 -1.24
C VAL A 147 -8.80 4.21 -0.71
N TYR A 148 -8.64 5.52 -0.93
CA TYR A 148 -7.49 6.26 -0.41
C TYR A 148 -7.46 6.25 1.13
N LYS A 149 -8.58 6.61 1.77
CA LYS A 149 -8.67 6.67 3.25
C LYS A 149 -8.35 5.34 3.94
N THR A 150 -8.67 4.22 3.31
CA THR A 150 -8.46 2.88 3.88
C THR A 150 -7.12 2.26 3.50
N LEU A 151 -6.62 2.48 2.28
CA LEU A 151 -5.40 1.83 1.80
C LEU A 151 -4.13 2.61 2.14
N GLU A 152 -4.15 3.94 2.17
CA GLU A 152 -2.93 4.72 2.43
C GLU A 152 -2.28 4.46 3.80
N PRO A 153 -3.02 4.27 4.90
CA PRO A 153 -2.41 3.87 6.17
C PRO A 153 -1.62 2.56 6.08
N LEU A 154 -1.98 1.67 5.15
CA LEU A 154 -1.29 0.39 4.95
C LEU A 154 0.05 0.54 4.21
N LEU A 155 0.41 1.74 3.72
CA LEU A 155 1.73 2.01 3.17
C LEU A 155 2.83 2.01 4.24
N LEU A 156 2.47 2.05 5.52
CA LEU A 156 3.39 1.86 6.65
C LEU A 156 3.64 0.38 6.99
N ASP A 157 2.93 -0.55 6.35
CA ASP A 157 3.11 -1.98 6.59
C ASP A 157 4.27 -2.52 5.73
N TYR A 158 5.47 -2.57 6.30
CA TYR A 158 6.67 -3.07 5.62
C TYR A 158 6.86 -4.59 5.71
N ARG A 159 5.80 -5.35 6.00
CA ARG A 159 5.92 -6.81 6.16
C ARG A 159 6.13 -7.50 4.82
N LYS A 160 7.06 -8.44 4.82
CA LYS A 160 7.39 -9.28 3.65
C LYS A 160 6.23 -10.21 3.29
N ILE A 161 5.79 -10.15 2.04
CA ILE A 161 4.81 -11.06 1.45
C ILE A 161 5.37 -11.73 0.20
N LYS A 162 4.93 -12.96 -0.07
CA LYS A 162 5.34 -13.70 -1.26
C LYS A 162 4.36 -13.41 -2.38
N ARG A 163 4.86 -13.06 -3.58
CA ARG A 163 4.06 -12.88 -4.79
C ARG A 163 4.31 -14.02 -5.76
N ARG A 164 3.24 -14.67 -6.20
CA ARG A 164 3.27 -15.66 -7.28
C ARG A 164 3.19 -14.94 -8.61
N VAL A 165 4.30 -14.99 -9.36
CA VAL A 165 4.39 -14.60 -10.76
C VAL A 165 4.13 -15.85 -11.61
N ARG A 166 4.05 -15.71 -12.94
CA ARG A 166 3.69 -16.79 -13.88
C ARG A 166 4.40 -18.11 -13.57
N ASP A 167 5.72 -18.10 -13.43
CA ASP A 167 6.50 -19.34 -13.24
C ASP A 167 7.30 -19.38 -11.93
N THR A 168 7.41 -18.25 -11.21
CA THR A 168 8.26 -18.13 -10.03
C THR A 168 7.55 -17.41 -8.87
N PHE A 169 8.16 -17.49 -7.69
CA PHE A 169 7.78 -16.67 -6.54
C PHE A 169 8.80 -15.55 -6.36
N THR A 170 8.31 -14.34 -6.13
CA THR A 170 9.14 -13.18 -5.80
C THR A 170 8.80 -12.70 -4.39
N LEU A 171 9.81 -12.21 -3.67
CA LEU A 171 9.60 -11.48 -2.43
C LEU A 171 9.14 -10.07 -2.78
N THR A 172 8.09 -9.60 -2.11
CA THR A 172 7.65 -8.21 -2.13
C THR A 172 7.21 -7.83 -0.72
N TYR A 173 6.62 -6.66 -0.56
CA TYR A 173 6.25 -6.08 0.71
C TYR A 173 4.80 -5.60 0.66
N MET A 174 4.17 -5.42 1.81
CA MET A 174 2.76 -5.03 1.88
C MET A 174 2.55 -3.62 1.33
N ASP A 175 3.30 -2.63 1.82
CA ASP A 175 3.41 -1.28 1.25
C ASP A 175 3.51 -1.27 -0.29
N GLN A 176 4.41 -2.07 -0.88
CA GLN A 176 4.56 -2.17 -2.33
C GLN A 176 3.32 -2.75 -3.01
N PHE A 177 2.65 -3.72 -2.37
CA PHE A 177 1.41 -4.27 -2.89
C PHE A 177 0.26 -3.25 -2.82
N ILE A 178 0.20 -2.45 -1.75
CA ILE A 178 -0.78 -1.38 -1.59
C ILE A 178 -0.54 -0.27 -2.61
N ASP A 179 0.72 0.15 -2.82
CA ASP A 179 1.08 1.10 -3.86
C ASP A 179 0.71 0.58 -5.25
N ASP A 180 0.99 -0.69 -5.54
CA ASP A 180 0.56 -1.36 -6.77
C ASP A 180 -0.97 -1.27 -6.97
N LEU A 181 -1.76 -1.38 -5.89
CA LEU A 181 -3.22 -1.23 -5.97
C LEU A 181 -3.64 0.21 -6.28
N LEU A 182 -2.96 1.21 -5.73
CA LEU A 182 -3.31 2.62 -5.91
C LEU A 182 -2.85 3.17 -7.27
N THR A 183 -1.73 2.68 -7.80
CA THR A 183 -1.06 3.28 -8.98
C THR A 183 -1.19 2.48 -10.27
N LYS A 184 -1.31 1.15 -10.21
CA LYS A 184 -1.31 0.31 -11.41
C LYS A 184 -2.72 0.01 -11.92
N ASP A 185 -2.83 -0.14 -13.24
CA ASP A 185 -4.09 -0.52 -13.89
C ASP A 185 -4.42 -2.01 -13.75
N ARG A 186 -3.44 -2.86 -13.41
CA ARG A 186 -3.62 -4.31 -13.36
C ARG A 186 -2.82 -4.96 -12.24
N VAL A 187 -3.51 -5.66 -11.35
CA VAL A 187 -2.91 -6.37 -10.20
C VAL A 187 -3.53 -7.76 -10.08
N CYS A 188 -2.71 -8.77 -9.74
CA CYS A 188 -3.15 -10.16 -9.55
C CYS A 188 -4.02 -10.73 -10.68
N GLY A 189 -3.72 -10.37 -11.94
CA GLY A 189 -4.48 -10.88 -13.09
C GLY A 189 -5.87 -10.27 -13.23
N THR A 190 -6.17 -9.18 -12.51
CA THR A 190 -7.44 -8.44 -12.58
C THR A 190 -7.17 -7.03 -13.03
N SER A 191 -7.92 -6.58 -14.04
CA SER A 191 -7.89 -5.20 -14.50
C SER A 191 -8.67 -4.32 -13.54
N LEU A 192 -7.99 -3.33 -12.95
CA LEU A 192 -8.57 -2.41 -11.99
C LEU A 192 -9.29 -1.28 -12.72
N TRP A 193 -10.36 -0.76 -12.10
CA TRP A 193 -11.02 0.43 -12.62
C TRP A 193 -10.12 1.66 -12.39
N LYS A 194 -10.21 2.64 -13.29
CA LYS A 194 -9.40 3.86 -13.23
C LYS A 194 -9.83 4.73 -12.04
N LEU A 195 -8.95 4.85 -11.06
CA LEU A 195 -9.14 5.79 -9.96
C LEU A 195 -8.94 7.23 -10.47
N PRO A 196 -9.79 8.19 -10.06
CA PRO A 196 -9.45 9.61 -10.15
C PRO A 196 -8.10 9.85 -9.47
N SER A 197 -7.29 10.76 -10.02
CA SER A 197 -6.01 11.05 -9.37
C SER A 197 -6.24 11.65 -7.99
N ARG A 198 -5.31 11.43 -7.07
CA ARG A 198 -5.42 11.97 -5.73
C ARG A 198 -5.55 13.50 -5.74
N THR A 199 -4.72 14.19 -6.53
CA THR A 199 -4.78 15.64 -6.72
C THR A 199 -6.16 16.12 -7.16
N GLN A 200 -6.84 15.38 -8.06
CA GLN A 200 -8.21 15.75 -8.46
C GLN A 200 -9.21 15.65 -7.32
N LEU A 201 -9.03 14.72 -6.40
CA LEU A 201 -9.92 14.56 -5.24
C LEU A 201 -9.62 15.59 -4.15
N GLU A 202 -8.36 16.01 -4.01
CA GLU A 202 -7.93 17.13 -3.16
C GLU A 202 -8.49 18.46 -3.70
N ASP A 203 -8.35 18.72 -5.01
CA ASP A 203 -8.89 19.92 -5.67
C ASP A 203 -10.43 20.04 -5.57
N LEU A 204 -11.12 18.91 -5.36
CA LEU A 204 -12.57 18.83 -5.18
C LEU A 204 -13.00 18.84 -3.70
N ASP A 205 -12.06 19.06 -2.78
CA ASP A 205 -12.27 19.00 -1.32
C ASP A 205 -12.90 17.67 -0.85
N MET A 206 -12.67 16.58 -1.59
CA MET A 206 -13.15 15.23 -1.25
C MET A 206 -12.13 14.44 -0.42
N LEU A 207 -10.86 14.81 -0.51
CA LEU A 207 -9.75 14.28 0.27
C LEU A 207 -8.91 15.43 0.82
N ASP A 208 -8.44 15.24 2.05
CA ASP A 208 -7.45 16.13 2.65
C ASP A 208 -6.07 15.89 2.02
N GLU A 209 -5.22 16.91 2.07
CA GLU A 209 -3.83 16.81 1.64
C GLU A 209 -3.14 15.65 2.37
N ARG A 210 -2.39 14.85 1.62
CA ARG A 210 -1.70 13.70 2.20
C ARG A 210 -0.58 14.15 3.13
N VAL A 211 -0.73 13.86 4.41
CA VAL A 211 0.38 13.90 5.35
C VAL A 211 1.17 12.59 5.21
N SER A 212 2.43 12.70 4.75
CA SER A 212 3.33 11.55 4.76
C SER A 212 3.88 11.37 6.17
N PRO A 213 3.83 10.17 6.77
CA PRO A 213 4.41 9.94 8.09
C PRO A 213 5.93 10.17 8.15
N LEU A 214 6.61 10.20 6.99
CA LEU A 214 8.03 10.52 6.88
C LEU A 214 8.29 12.01 6.61
N ALA A 215 7.24 12.83 6.42
CA ALA A 215 7.40 14.26 6.16
C ALA A 215 8.08 14.94 7.36
N ASP A 216 7.64 14.60 8.57
CA ASP A 216 8.19 15.13 9.82
C ASP A 216 9.67 14.74 9.98
N GLU A 217 10.02 13.46 9.72
CA GLU A 217 11.43 13.00 9.79
C GLU A 217 12.32 13.64 8.71
N LEU A 218 11.80 13.88 7.51
CA LEU A 218 12.54 14.55 6.43
C LEU A 218 12.78 16.03 6.74
N GLU A 219 11.78 16.72 7.31
CA GLU A 219 11.90 18.12 7.71
C GLU A 219 12.93 18.29 8.85
N GLU A 220 12.99 17.34 9.79
CA GLU A 220 14.02 17.31 10.83
C GLU A 220 15.43 17.14 10.26
N LEU A 221 15.63 16.24 9.29
CA LEU A 221 16.93 16.03 8.64
C LEU A 221 17.40 17.26 7.86
N ASP A 222 16.50 17.94 7.16
CA ASP A 222 16.82 19.17 6.43
C ASP A 222 17.23 20.29 7.41
N GLN A 223 16.51 20.44 8.53
CA GLN A 223 16.85 21.40 9.59
C GLN A 223 18.22 21.13 10.23
N ASP A 224 18.59 19.87 10.42
CA ASP A 224 19.92 19.52 10.97
C ASP A 224 21.04 19.75 9.94
N SER A 225 20.77 19.55 8.65
CA SER A 225 21.73 19.85 7.59
C SER A 225 22.00 21.37 7.42
N ASP A 226 20.99 22.21 7.64
CA ASP A 226 21.14 23.67 7.63
C ASP A 226 21.91 24.20 8.86
N LYS A 227 21.78 23.53 10.02
CA LYS A 227 22.59 23.84 11.21
C LYS A 227 24.06 23.49 11.01
N GLU A 228 24.36 22.36 10.36
CA GLU A 228 25.75 21.97 10.03
C GLU A 228 26.37 22.91 8.98
N GLN A 229 25.61 23.36 7.98
CA GLN A 229 26.08 24.36 7.01
C GLN A 229 26.31 25.75 7.63
N GLY A 230 25.52 26.13 8.63
CA GLY A 230 25.71 27.37 9.40
C GLY A 230 26.97 27.40 10.27
N GLU A 231 27.48 26.24 10.73
CA GLU A 231 28.72 26.16 11.52
C GLU A 231 29.99 26.24 10.65
N VAL A 232 29.99 25.67 9.45
CA VAL A 232 31.16 25.75 8.54
C VAL A 232 31.41 27.14 7.96
N ASP A 233 30.35 27.96 7.80
CA ASP A 233 30.49 29.35 7.35
C ASP A 233 31.00 30.31 8.45
N LEU A 234 30.84 29.94 9.74
CA LEU A 234 31.34 30.72 10.87
C LEU A 234 32.84 30.50 11.14
N GLU A 235 33.40 29.33 10.81
CA GLU A 235 34.86 29.11 10.89
C GLU A 235 35.64 29.63 9.67
N GLY A 236 34.99 29.76 8.50
CA GLY A 236 35.61 30.26 7.27
C GLY A 236 35.82 31.78 7.22
N SER A 237 35.02 32.58 7.93
CA SER A 237 35.05 34.05 7.84
C SER A 237 36.00 34.75 8.82
N ALA A 238 36.73 34.02 9.69
CA ALA A 238 37.59 34.61 10.71
C ALA A 238 39.06 34.86 10.28
N ARG A 239 39.46 34.57 9.03
CA ARG A 239 40.88 34.67 8.59
C ARG A 239 41.25 35.80 7.64
N SER A 240 40.32 36.70 7.29
CA SER A 240 40.64 37.81 6.39
C SER A 240 40.09 39.15 6.87
N ARG A 241 40.63 39.68 7.97
CA ARG A 241 40.59 41.14 8.22
C ARG A 241 41.65 41.56 9.24
N SER A 242 42.45 42.55 8.83
CA SER A 242 43.29 43.46 9.63
C SER A 242 44.68 43.01 10.11
N ARG A 243 45.69 43.30 9.27
CA ARG A 243 46.99 43.78 9.77
C ARG A 243 47.40 45.02 8.96
N SER A 244 46.89 46.18 9.37
CA SER A 244 47.45 47.48 8.99
C SER A 244 47.34 48.45 10.17
N ARG A 245 48.45 49.20 10.38
CA ARG A 245 48.77 50.24 11.40
C ARG A 245 49.50 49.76 12.66
N SER A 246 50.56 50.41 13.16
CA SER A 246 51.56 51.39 12.67
C SER A 246 52.34 51.83 13.92
N GLN A 247 53.68 51.85 13.94
CA GLN A 247 54.39 52.60 14.99
C GLN A 247 55.81 53.06 14.58
N SER A 248 55.91 54.39 14.35
CA SER A 248 57.01 55.36 14.61
C SER A 248 58.49 54.98 14.35
N ARG A 249 59.18 55.68 13.43
CA ARG A 249 60.12 56.83 13.64
C ARG A 249 61.33 56.45 14.54
N SER A 250 62.61 56.59 14.16
CA SER A 250 63.30 57.74 13.50
C SER A 250 64.81 57.44 13.30
N ARG A 251 65.45 58.30 12.47
CA ARG A 251 66.89 58.70 12.38
C ARG A 251 67.80 58.05 11.32
N SER A 252 68.17 58.91 10.36
CA SER A 252 69.28 58.90 9.38
C SER A 252 70.69 58.88 10.03
N PRO A 253 71.85 59.03 9.31
CA PRO A 253 72.12 59.07 7.86
C PRO A 253 73.45 58.37 7.37
N ARG A 254 73.65 58.37 6.03
CA ARG A 254 74.93 58.51 5.26
C ARG A 254 75.95 57.36 5.19
N ARG A 255 76.27 56.93 3.95
CA ARG A 255 77.50 57.16 3.14
C ARG A 255 77.54 56.10 2.02
N ASP A 256 77.52 56.54 0.77
CA ASP A 256 78.67 56.63 -0.16
C ASP A 256 79.22 55.24 -0.51
N GLU A 257 79.05 54.80 -1.74
CA GLU A 257 80.15 54.68 -2.72
C GLU A 257 79.68 53.94 -3.98
N ASP A 258 80.20 54.46 -5.09
CA ASP A 258 80.10 54.03 -6.47
C ASP A 258 80.61 52.59 -6.69
N ASP A 259 80.11 51.91 -7.72
CA ASP A 259 80.85 51.60 -8.96
C ASP A 259 80.18 50.46 -9.74
N ASP A 260 80.08 50.69 -11.05
CA ASP A 260 79.86 49.79 -12.20
C ASP A 260 78.70 48.76 -12.21
#